data_AF-A0A7X7CTS7-F1
#
_entry.id   AF-A0A7X7CTS7-F1
#
_cell.length_a   1.000
_cell.length_b   1.000
_cell.length_c   1.000
_cell.angle_alpha   90.00
_cell.angle_beta   90.00
_cell.angle_gamma   90.00
#
_symmetry.space_group_name_H-M   'P 1'
#
loop_
_entity.id
_entity.type
_entity.pdbx_description
1 polymer ?
#
loop_
_entity_poly.entity_id
_entity_poly.type
_entity_poly.pdbx_seq_one_letter_code
_entity_poly.pdbx_strand_id
1 'polypeptide(L)'
;PFILKPDGRGWLFGPKGVKDGPLPTHYEPVESPVENALYRQRINPTAQVPDSPLNPVTPGVDPAFPLVGTTYRVTEHYLSGPMSRFNSWLNELQPAMFVEMSPQLAAERGVGHGDWVVISSPRGEIEARAMVTPRIRPLTIQGKVVHQVGLPIHYGWAGEVAGSAANELIPIVLDPNVAMHEGKSFSCELRPGRLDRRSDDPSVPVARRPKYAPMASTPDHARPEGRKA
;
A
#
# COMPACT_ATOMS: atom_id res chain seq x y z
N PRO A 1 -18.26 -27.72 -18.10
CA PRO A 1 -17.24 -28.47 -18.87
C PRO A 1 -16.00 -27.60 -19.17
N PHE A 2 -14.78 -28.14 -19.07
CA PHE A 2 -13.52 -27.41 -19.24
C PHE A 2 -13.16 -27.23 -20.73
N ILE A 3 -14.06 -26.62 -21.49
CA ILE A 3 -14.03 -26.59 -22.96
C ILE A 3 -12.83 -25.82 -23.56
N LEU A 4 -12.20 -24.94 -22.79
CA LEU A 4 -11.02 -24.19 -23.21
C LEU A 4 -9.70 -24.93 -22.90
N LYS A 5 -9.75 -26.05 -22.17
CA LYS A 5 -8.56 -26.86 -21.87
C LYS A 5 -8.36 -27.91 -22.98
N PRO A 6 -7.12 -28.11 -23.48
CA PRO A 6 -6.85 -29.03 -24.60
C PRO A 6 -7.31 -30.47 -24.38
N ASP A 7 -7.35 -30.93 -23.13
CA ASP A 7 -7.76 -32.28 -22.74
C ASP A 7 -9.22 -32.36 -22.25
N GLY A 8 -9.94 -31.23 -22.22
CA GLY A 8 -11.32 -31.13 -21.75
C GLY A 8 -11.51 -31.39 -20.24
N ARG A 9 -10.44 -31.43 -19.43
CA ARG A 9 -10.46 -31.81 -18.01
C ARG A 9 -10.10 -30.66 -17.08
N GLY A 10 -10.58 -30.73 -15.84
CA GLY A 10 -10.11 -29.84 -14.77
C GLY A 10 -8.71 -30.23 -14.33
N TRP A 11 -7.83 -29.27 -14.13
CA TRP A 11 -6.45 -29.53 -13.71
C TRP A 11 -6.30 -29.29 -12.22
N LEU A 12 -5.95 -30.35 -11.48
CA LEU A 12 -5.38 -30.24 -10.13
C LEU A 12 -3.87 -29.97 -10.24
N PHE A 13 -3.19 -30.72 -11.10
CA PHE A 13 -1.81 -30.49 -11.53
C PHE A 13 -1.83 -29.68 -12.83
N GLY A 14 -1.22 -28.50 -12.83
CA GLY A 14 -1.15 -27.58 -13.97
C GLY A 14 0.16 -27.72 -14.74
N PRO A 15 0.28 -28.63 -15.74
CA PRO A 15 1.55 -28.90 -16.41
C PRO A 15 2.06 -27.76 -17.30
N LYS A 16 1.19 -26.80 -17.63
CA LYS A 16 1.46 -25.67 -18.53
C LYS A 16 0.68 -24.44 -18.08
N GLY A 17 1.20 -23.26 -18.43
CA GLY A 17 0.54 -21.96 -18.22
C GLY A 17 0.99 -21.23 -16.94
N VAL A 18 1.47 -21.97 -15.94
CA VAL A 18 2.11 -21.44 -14.73
C VAL A 18 3.62 -21.66 -14.82
N LYS A 19 4.42 -20.66 -14.43
CA LYS A 19 5.88 -20.65 -14.57
C LYS A 19 6.62 -21.07 -13.30
N ASP A 20 5.93 -21.07 -12.16
CA ASP A 20 6.49 -21.27 -10.82
C ASP A 20 6.20 -22.65 -10.22
N GLY A 21 5.53 -23.52 -10.97
CA GLY A 21 5.35 -24.92 -10.61
C GLY A 21 3.93 -25.43 -10.93
N PRO A 22 3.77 -26.75 -11.07
CA PRO A 22 2.49 -27.33 -11.47
C PRO A 22 1.48 -27.47 -10.32
N LEU A 23 1.91 -27.26 -9.08
CA LEU A 23 1.08 -27.24 -7.87
C LEU A 23 1.44 -26.03 -7.02
N PRO A 24 0.46 -25.37 -6.36
CA PRO A 24 0.74 -24.26 -5.46
C PRO A 24 1.70 -24.68 -4.34
N THR A 25 2.70 -23.84 -4.10
CA THR A 25 3.69 -24.01 -3.03
C THR A 25 3.84 -22.69 -2.29
N HIS A 26 3.94 -22.75 -0.96
CA HIS A 26 4.18 -21.57 -0.15
C HIS A 26 5.61 -21.07 -0.31
N TYR A 27 5.75 -19.79 -0.60
CA TYR A 27 7.00 -19.04 -0.51
C TYR A 27 6.75 -17.78 0.30
N GLU A 28 7.76 -17.34 1.04
CA GLU A 28 7.74 -16.01 1.63
C GLU A 28 7.78 -14.95 0.51
N PRO A 29 7.14 -13.79 0.72
CA PRO A 29 7.40 -12.57 -0.04
C PRO A 29 8.90 -12.30 -0.16
N VAL A 30 9.33 -11.58 -1.21
CA VAL A 30 10.76 -11.29 -1.40
C VAL A 30 11.32 -10.50 -0.21
N GLU A 31 10.52 -9.56 0.31
CA GLU A 31 10.75 -8.87 1.56
C GLU A 31 9.80 -9.43 2.63
N SER A 32 10.37 -10.13 3.62
CA SER A 32 9.61 -10.69 4.74
C SER A 32 10.41 -10.53 6.05
N PRO A 33 9.76 -10.16 7.17
CA PRO A 33 10.41 -10.10 8.48
C PRO A 33 10.56 -11.49 9.12
N VAL A 34 10.17 -12.57 8.43
CA VAL A 34 10.26 -13.95 8.89
C VAL A 34 10.86 -14.86 7.82
N GLU A 35 11.41 -15.98 8.27
CA GLU A 35 11.89 -17.04 7.38
C GLU A 35 10.77 -18.01 6.99
N ASN A 36 10.93 -18.72 5.87
CA ASN A 36 9.95 -19.71 5.42
C ASN A 36 9.87 -20.87 6.42
N ALA A 37 8.69 -21.08 7.00
CA ALA A 37 8.46 -22.10 8.02
C ALA A 37 8.36 -23.53 7.44
N LEU A 38 8.06 -23.68 6.15
CA LEU A 38 7.68 -24.95 5.53
C LEU A 38 8.80 -25.56 4.69
N TYR A 39 9.60 -24.73 4.02
CA TYR A 39 10.60 -25.17 3.05
C TYR A 39 11.93 -24.42 3.22
N ARG A 40 13.03 -25.06 2.79
CA ARG A 40 14.36 -24.42 2.76
C ARG A 40 14.43 -23.27 1.74
N GLN A 41 13.62 -23.34 0.68
CA GLN A 41 13.53 -22.29 -0.33
C GLN A 41 12.67 -21.15 0.22
N ARG A 42 13.30 -20.01 0.55
CA ARG A 42 12.60 -18.88 1.18
C ARG A 42 11.57 -18.25 0.24
N ILE A 43 12.06 -17.67 -0.85
CA ILE A 43 11.29 -16.92 -1.85
C ILE A 43 11.01 -17.78 -3.08
N ASN A 44 9.99 -17.40 -3.88
CA ASN A 44 9.70 -18.06 -5.15
C ASN A 44 10.96 -18.01 -6.05
N PRO A 45 11.51 -19.16 -6.48
CA PRO A 45 12.77 -19.20 -7.25
C PRO A 45 12.63 -18.59 -8.65
N THR A 46 11.41 -18.32 -9.10
CA THR A 46 11.11 -17.69 -10.39
C THR A 46 10.66 -16.23 -10.26
N ALA A 47 10.63 -15.68 -9.04
CA ALA A 47 10.34 -14.27 -8.81
C ALA A 47 11.33 -13.39 -9.59
N GLN A 48 10.81 -12.36 -10.26
CA GLN A 48 11.62 -11.46 -11.06
C GLN A 48 11.81 -10.15 -10.30
N VAL A 49 13.05 -9.86 -9.90
CA VAL A 49 13.42 -8.61 -9.24
C VAL A 49 14.26 -7.80 -10.21
N PRO A 50 13.72 -6.72 -10.81
CA PRO A 50 14.50 -5.87 -11.69
C PRO A 50 15.68 -5.24 -10.93
N ASP A 51 16.87 -5.39 -11.49
CA ASP A 51 18.08 -4.74 -10.98
C ASP A 51 18.03 -3.24 -11.32
N SER A 52 17.77 -2.43 -10.30
CA SER A 52 17.64 -0.99 -10.43
C SER A 52 18.07 -0.29 -9.14
N PRO A 53 18.87 0.78 -9.22
CA PRO A 53 19.21 1.61 -8.06
C PRO A 53 17.99 2.21 -7.36
N LEU A 54 16.85 2.32 -8.06
CA LEU A 54 15.59 2.84 -7.52
C LEU A 54 14.72 1.75 -6.87
N ASN A 55 15.15 0.49 -6.93
CA ASN A 55 14.44 -0.64 -6.34
C ASN A 55 15.35 -1.51 -5.45
N PRO A 56 16.01 -0.92 -4.44
CA PRO A 56 16.68 -1.74 -3.44
C PRO A 56 15.64 -2.61 -2.73
N VAL A 57 15.99 -3.89 -2.56
CA VAL A 57 15.19 -4.87 -1.80
C VAL A 57 16.01 -5.37 -0.62
N THR A 58 15.35 -5.64 0.50
CA THR A 58 16.02 -6.21 1.68
C THR A 58 16.56 -7.63 1.39
N PRO A 59 17.80 -7.95 1.79
CA PRO A 59 18.35 -9.29 1.63
C PRO A 59 17.82 -10.22 2.74
N GLY A 60 16.61 -10.74 2.58
CA GLY A 60 15.99 -11.62 3.59
C GLY A 60 15.45 -10.85 4.80
N VAL A 61 15.55 -11.46 5.98
CA VAL A 61 15.03 -10.83 7.21
C VAL A 61 15.96 -9.71 7.67
N ASP A 62 15.59 -8.48 7.34
CA ASP A 62 16.32 -7.27 7.71
C ASP A 62 15.75 -6.66 9.01
N PRO A 63 16.53 -6.60 10.11
CA PRO A 63 16.06 -6.00 11.36
C PRO A 63 15.81 -4.49 11.27
N ALA A 64 16.31 -3.81 10.24
CA ALA A 64 16.03 -2.38 10.02
C ALA A 64 14.59 -2.14 9.53
N PHE A 65 13.93 -3.16 8.97
CA PHE A 65 12.56 -3.07 8.45
C PHE A 65 11.69 -4.22 8.99
N PRO A 66 11.39 -4.25 10.29
CA PRO A 66 10.77 -5.41 10.95
C PRO A 66 9.25 -5.50 10.77
N LEU A 67 8.60 -4.47 10.22
CA LEU A 67 7.14 -4.40 10.08
C LEU A 67 6.72 -4.91 8.70
N VAL A 68 5.52 -5.50 8.62
CA VAL A 68 4.89 -5.82 7.34
C VAL A 68 3.99 -4.66 6.92
N GLY A 69 4.35 -4.00 5.82
CA GLY A 69 3.51 -3.02 5.14
C GLY A 69 2.53 -3.70 4.17
N THR A 70 1.30 -3.18 4.13
CA THR A 70 0.32 -3.56 3.12
C THR A 70 -0.43 -2.34 2.62
N THR A 71 -0.90 -2.40 1.37
CA THR A 71 -1.73 -1.33 0.81
C THR A 71 -3.15 -1.76 0.50
N TYR A 72 -4.12 -0.86 0.64
CA TYR A 72 -5.53 -1.14 0.36
C TYR A 72 -6.28 0.11 -0.10
N ARG A 73 -7.62 0.01 -0.11
CA ARG A 73 -8.53 1.07 -0.54
C ARG A 73 -9.48 1.49 0.58
N VAL A 74 -9.97 2.71 0.50
CA VAL A 74 -11.12 3.21 1.26
C VAL A 74 -12.26 3.53 0.31
N THR A 75 -13.49 3.58 0.83
CA THR A 75 -14.70 3.76 0.03
C THR A 75 -14.71 5.10 -0.71
N GLU A 76 -14.16 6.14 -0.09
CA GLU A 76 -14.28 7.53 -0.54
C GLU A 76 -13.29 7.90 -1.65
N HIS A 77 -12.31 7.03 -1.95
CA HIS A 77 -11.27 7.35 -2.91
C HIS A 77 -11.11 6.31 -4.01
N TYR A 78 -10.73 6.78 -5.20
CA TYR A 78 -10.64 5.96 -6.39
C TYR A 78 -9.21 5.91 -6.93
N LEU A 79 -8.63 4.69 -6.99
CA LEU A 79 -7.26 4.43 -7.45
C LEU A 79 -6.23 5.36 -6.78
N SER A 80 -5.33 6.03 -7.51
CA SER A 80 -4.36 6.98 -6.96
C SER A 80 -4.95 8.34 -6.54
N GLY A 81 -6.29 8.43 -6.48
CA GLY A 81 -7.05 9.62 -6.15
C GLY A 81 -7.12 10.76 -7.18
N PRO A 82 -6.73 10.64 -8.47
CA PRO A 82 -6.77 11.78 -9.40
C PRO A 82 -8.19 12.27 -9.70
N MET A 83 -9.22 11.45 -9.41
CA MET A 83 -10.62 11.86 -9.49
C MET A 83 -11.13 12.33 -8.13
N SER A 84 -10.94 11.54 -7.09
CA SER A 84 -11.56 11.74 -5.78
C SER A 84 -10.89 12.84 -4.97
N ARG A 85 -9.57 13.07 -5.12
CA ARG A 85 -8.86 14.13 -4.38
C ARG A 85 -9.12 15.55 -4.91
N PHE A 86 -9.90 15.67 -5.98
CA PHE A 86 -10.42 16.93 -6.50
C PHE A 86 -11.92 17.09 -6.23
N ASN A 87 -12.48 16.29 -5.32
CA ASN A 87 -13.85 16.38 -4.88
C ASN A 87 -13.87 16.70 -3.38
N SER A 88 -14.29 17.92 -3.04
CA SER A 88 -14.21 18.42 -1.67
C SER A 88 -14.97 17.58 -0.65
N TRP A 89 -16.11 16.97 -1.03
CA TRP A 89 -16.88 16.12 -0.12
C TRP A 89 -16.16 14.82 0.24
N LEU A 90 -15.51 14.20 -0.75
CA LEU A 90 -14.73 12.99 -0.51
C LEU A 90 -13.49 13.31 0.32
N ASN A 91 -12.89 14.48 0.08
CA ASN A 91 -11.77 14.98 0.84
C ASN A 91 -12.15 15.33 2.30
N GLU A 92 -13.36 15.82 2.56
CA GLU A 92 -13.85 16.06 3.92
C GLU A 92 -13.93 14.75 4.72
N LEU A 93 -14.30 13.65 4.06
CA LEU A 93 -14.38 12.32 4.68
C LEU A 93 -13.00 11.67 4.89
N GLN A 94 -12.06 11.84 3.95
CA GLN A 94 -10.73 11.22 3.99
C GLN A 94 -9.60 12.25 3.70
N PRO A 95 -9.33 13.18 4.63
CA PRO A 95 -8.58 14.42 4.35
C PRO A 95 -7.06 14.28 4.29
N ALA A 96 -6.49 13.12 4.63
CA ALA A 96 -5.04 12.96 4.69
C ALA A 96 -4.61 11.51 4.49
N MET A 97 -3.40 11.32 3.95
CA MET A 97 -2.71 10.04 4.00
C MET A 97 -2.61 9.57 5.45
N PHE A 98 -3.00 8.33 5.71
CA PHE A 98 -2.94 7.72 7.04
C PHE A 98 -2.29 6.34 7.00
N VAL A 99 -1.82 5.88 8.16
CA VAL A 99 -1.34 4.52 8.35
C VAL A 99 -2.10 3.87 9.51
N GLU A 100 -2.75 2.75 9.23
CA GLU A 100 -3.40 1.95 10.26
C GLU A 100 -2.37 1.11 11.01
N MET A 101 -2.47 1.10 12.34
CA MET A 101 -1.61 0.31 13.20
C MET A 101 -2.35 -0.20 14.44
N SER A 102 -1.82 -1.28 15.01
CA SER A 102 -2.35 -1.84 16.26
C SER A 102 -2.05 -0.92 17.46
N PRO A 103 -2.88 -0.93 18.52
CA PRO A 103 -2.57 -0.23 19.76
C PRO A 103 -1.24 -0.66 20.39
N GLN A 104 -0.85 -1.93 20.19
CA GLN A 104 0.40 -2.48 20.67
C GLN A 104 1.62 -1.84 19.97
N LEU A 105 1.62 -1.81 18.63
CA LEU A 105 2.69 -1.15 17.87
C LEU A 105 2.77 0.33 18.21
N ALA A 106 1.61 0.99 18.31
CA ALA A 106 1.53 2.40 18.68
C ALA A 106 2.17 2.67 20.06
N ALA A 107 1.87 1.84 21.06
CA ALA A 107 2.49 1.94 22.39
C ALA A 107 4.00 1.67 22.36
N GLU A 108 4.45 0.66 21.62
CA GLU A 108 5.87 0.33 21.44
C GLU A 108 6.67 1.44 20.76
N ARG A 109 6.03 2.21 19.86
CA ARG A 109 6.65 3.32 19.13
C ARG A 109 6.39 4.70 19.73
N GLY A 110 5.59 4.79 20.81
CA GLY A 110 5.23 6.06 21.44
C GLY A 110 4.38 6.98 20.55
N VAL A 111 3.47 6.41 19.76
CA VAL A 111 2.63 7.11 18.78
C VAL A 111 1.17 7.16 19.25
N GLY A 112 0.58 8.34 19.27
CA GLY A 112 -0.84 8.57 19.52
C GLY A 112 -1.70 8.49 18.25
N HIS A 113 -3.00 8.32 18.43
CA HIS A 113 -3.95 8.42 17.31
C HIS A 113 -3.98 9.85 16.76
N GLY A 114 -3.85 10.00 15.44
CA GLY A 114 -3.78 11.29 14.77
C GLY A 114 -2.38 11.90 14.72
N ASP A 115 -1.38 11.32 15.39
CA ASP A 115 -0.01 11.83 15.31
C ASP A 115 0.58 11.67 13.92
N TRP A 116 1.58 12.49 13.61
CA TRP A 116 2.38 12.28 12.41
C TRP A 116 3.42 11.20 12.64
N VAL A 117 3.58 10.35 11.63
CA VAL A 117 4.58 9.30 11.59
C VAL A 117 5.24 9.26 10.23
N VAL A 118 6.50 8.82 10.21
CA VAL A 118 7.25 8.51 8.99
C VAL A 118 7.33 7.00 8.85
N ILE A 119 6.97 6.51 7.67
CA ILE A 119 7.10 5.10 7.27
C ILE A 119 8.23 5.03 6.26
N SER A 120 9.17 4.11 6.47
CA SER A 120 10.33 3.94 5.62
C SER A 120 10.47 2.51 5.12
N SER A 121 11.10 2.37 3.96
CA SER A 121 11.53 1.11 3.37
C SER A 121 12.91 1.33 2.72
N PRO A 122 13.57 0.30 2.17
CA PRO A 122 14.83 0.51 1.44
C PRO A 122 14.71 1.53 0.30
N ARG A 123 13.51 1.71 -0.26
CA ARG A 123 13.25 2.56 -1.44
C ARG A 123 13.05 4.04 -1.09
N GLY A 124 12.59 4.35 0.12
CA GLY A 124 12.26 5.71 0.48
C GLY A 124 11.41 5.82 1.75
N GLU A 125 10.99 7.06 2.02
CA GLU A 125 10.19 7.41 3.19
C GLU A 125 8.95 8.20 2.77
N ILE A 126 7.86 8.01 3.51
CA ILE A 126 6.63 8.80 3.41
C ILE A 126 6.19 9.24 4.80
N GLU A 127 5.37 10.28 4.89
CA GLU A 127 4.69 10.64 6.14
C GLU A 127 3.17 10.41 6.02
N ALA A 128 2.56 10.07 7.15
CA ALA A 128 1.13 9.81 7.25
C ALA A 128 0.61 10.13 8.66
N ARG A 129 -0.71 10.28 8.79
CA ARG A 129 -1.39 10.34 10.08
C ARG A 129 -1.56 8.94 10.67
N ALA A 130 -1.24 8.75 11.94
CA ALA A 130 -1.41 7.47 12.61
C ALA A 130 -2.90 7.20 12.90
N MET A 131 -3.45 6.11 12.36
CA MET A 131 -4.76 5.59 12.71
C MET A 131 -4.61 4.38 13.62
N VAL A 132 -4.45 4.63 14.92
CA VAL A 132 -4.38 3.57 15.93
C VAL A 132 -5.74 2.90 16.07
N THR A 133 -5.83 1.59 15.80
CA THR A 133 -7.10 0.86 15.76
C THR A 133 -6.96 -0.61 16.13
N PRO A 134 -7.89 -1.21 16.90
CA PRO A 134 -7.86 -2.63 17.24
C PRO A 134 -8.22 -3.57 16.07
N ARG A 135 -8.57 -3.02 14.89
CA ARG A 135 -8.86 -3.79 13.67
C ARG A 135 -7.63 -4.49 13.11
N ILE A 136 -6.45 -3.87 13.25
CA ILE A 136 -5.17 -4.50 12.93
C ILE A 136 -4.61 -5.10 14.21
N ARG A 137 -4.22 -6.38 14.13
CA ARG A 137 -3.63 -7.11 15.25
C ARG A 137 -2.25 -7.64 14.86
N PRO A 138 -1.28 -7.61 15.79
CA PRO A 138 -0.03 -8.31 15.60
C PRO A 138 -0.28 -9.81 15.44
N LEU A 139 0.58 -10.49 14.68
CA LEU A 139 0.57 -11.93 14.51
C LEU A 139 1.72 -12.56 15.30
N THR A 140 1.54 -13.77 15.79
CA THR A 140 2.64 -14.56 16.36
C THR A 140 3.11 -15.57 15.32
N ILE A 141 4.30 -15.37 14.77
CA ILE A 141 4.89 -16.21 13.73
C ILE A 141 6.23 -16.74 14.25
N GLN A 142 6.39 -18.06 14.30
CA GLN A 142 7.62 -18.71 14.83
C GLN A 142 8.02 -18.18 16.23
N GLY A 143 7.05 -17.92 17.09
CA GLY A 143 7.27 -17.38 18.44
C GLY A 143 7.62 -15.89 18.50
N LYS A 144 7.67 -15.18 17.38
CA LYS A 144 7.91 -13.73 17.30
C LYS A 144 6.61 -12.98 17.05
N VAL A 145 6.47 -11.82 17.68
CA VAL A 145 5.39 -10.88 17.37
C VAL A 145 5.78 -10.12 16.10
N VAL A 146 4.94 -10.23 15.08
CA VAL A 146 5.09 -9.52 13.80
C VAL A 146 3.95 -8.52 13.68
N HIS A 147 4.30 -7.24 13.60
CA HIS A 147 3.35 -6.16 13.43
C HIS A 147 3.08 -5.89 11.95
N GLN A 148 1.85 -5.49 11.66
CA GLN A 148 1.41 -5.10 10.33
C GLN A 148 0.97 -3.64 10.36
N VAL A 149 1.24 -2.91 9.28
CA VAL A 149 0.77 -1.55 9.06
C VAL A 149 0.05 -1.42 7.72
N GLY A 150 -1.01 -0.63 7.72
CA GLY A 150 -1.95 -0.52 6.62
C GLY A 150 -1.95 0.85 5.96
N LEU A 151 -1.81 0.93 4.64
CA LEU A 151 -1.68 2.19 3.90
C LEU A 151 -2.71 2.30 2.75
N PRO A 152 -3.50 3.37 2.64
CA PRO A 152 -4.33 3.61 1.47
C PRO A 152 -3.48 4.03 0.26
N ILE A 153 -3.85 3.59 -0.95
CA ILE A 153 -3.13 3.93 -2.20
C ILE A 153 -3.52 5.27 -2.82
N HIS A 154 -4.30 6.09 -2.12
CA HIS A 154 -5.13 7.12 -2.74
C HIS A 154 -4.50 8.49 -2.84
N TYR A 155 -3.33 8.71 -2.24
CA TYR A 155 -2.73 10.02 -2.07
C TYR A 155 -1.55 10.24 -3.03
N GLY A 156 -1.21 11.51 -3.21
CA GLY A 156 -0.15 11.95 -4.10
C GLY A 156 0.06 13.46 -4.01
N TRP A 157 1.08 13.94 -4.69
CA TRP A 157 1.63 15.30 -4.58
C TRP A 157 0.75 16.44 -5.13
N ALA A 158 -0.37 16.13 -5.80
CA ALA A 158 -1.26 17.14 -6.38
C ALA A 158 -2.74 16.79 -6.21
N GLY A 159 -3.54 17.73 -5.73
CA GLY A 159 -4.98 17.61 -5.46
C GLY A 159 -5.44 18.73 -4.53
N GLU A 160 -6.73 18.79 -4.20
CA GLU A 160 -7.20 19.63 -3.08
C GLU A 160 -6.67 19.10 -1.74
N VAL A 161 -6.48 17.77 -1.67
CA VAL A 161 -5.72 17.08 -0.63
C VAL A 161 -4.46 16.48 -1.26
N ALA A 162 -3.31 16.91 -0.74
CA ALA A 162 -1.99 16.37 -1.06
C ALA A 162 -1.51 15.42 0.04
N GLY A 163 -0.63 14.50 -0.32
CA GLY A 163 0.01 13.57 0.61
C GLY A 163 0.98 12.66 -0.13
N SER A 164 1.71 11.84 0.62
CA SER A 164 2.64 10.88 0.01
C SER A 164 1.93 9.76 -0.75
N ALA A 165 2.55 9.27 -1.82
CA ALA A 165 2.10 8.08 -2.51
C ALA A 165 2.65 6.83 -1.80
N ALA A 166 1.77 5.87 -1.43
CA ALA A 166 2.21 4.63 -0.79
C ALA A 166 3.20 3.82 -1.65
N ASN A 167 3.14 3.98 -2.99
CA ASN A 167 4.03 3.31 -3.92
C ASN A 167 5.51 3.67 -3.77
N GLU A 168 5.85 4.79 -3.12
CA GLU A 168 7.24 5.14 -2.77
C GLU A 168 7.90 4.09 -1.85
N LEU A 169 7.09 3.27 -1.16
CA LEU A 169 7.56 2.22 -0.26
C LEU A 169 7.55 0.82 -0.87
N ILE A 170 6.92 0.60 -2.02
CA ILE A 170 6.58 -0.75 -2.49
C ILE A 170 7.71 -1.33 -3.35
N PRO A 171 8.17 -2.55 -3.09
CA PRO A 171 9.18 -3.19 -3.92
C PRO A 171 8.60 -3.56 -5.29
N ILE A 172 9.40 -3.33 -6.33
CA ILE A 172 9.13 -3.84 -7.67
C ILE A 172 9.64 -5.28 -7.72
N VAL A 173 8.79 -6.20 -7.25
CA VAL A 173 9.00 -7.66 -7.34
C VAL A 173 7.88 -8.19 -8.21
N LEU A 174 8.24 -8.69 -9.39
CA LEU A 174 7.28 -9.05 -10.42
C LEU A 174 6.90 -10.54 -10.30
N ASP A 175 5.60 -10.78 -10.21
CA ASP A 175 5.05 -12.14 -10.30
C ASP A 175 5.53 -12.82 -11.60
N PRO A 176 6.01 -14.07 -11.55
CA PRO A 176 6.56 -14.74 -12.72
C PRO A 176 5.58 -14.83 -13.89
N ASN A 177 4.29 -14.99 -13.60
CA ASN A 177 3.24 -15.26 -14.60
C ASN A 177 2.74 -13.96 -15.24
N VAL A 178 2.39 -12.94 -14.44
CA VAL A 178 1.71 -11.72 -14.91
C VAL A 178 2.50 -10.43 -14.72
N ALA A 179 3.70 -10.50 -14.12
CA ALA A 179 4.56 -9.35 -13.86
C ALA A 179 3.91 -8.21 -13.05
N MET A 180 2.95 -8.53 -12.18
CA MET A 180 2.41 -7.57 -11.22
C MET A 180 3.35 -7.43 -10.03
N HIS A 181 3.50 -6.20 -9.53
CA HIS A 181 4.38 -5.91 -8.39
C HIS A 181 3.73 -6.24 -7.04
N GLU A 182 4.55 -6.39 -6.00
CA GLU A 182 4.13 -6.84 -4.67
C GLU A 182 3.65 -5.69 -3.75
N GLY A 183 2.40 -5.24 -3.94
CA GLY A 183 1.80 -4.17 -3.14
C GLY A 183 1.04 -4.60 -1.88
N LYS A 184 1.12 -5.87 -1.48
CA LYS A 184 0.32 -6.44 -0.36
C LYS A 184 1.15 -6.95 0.81
N SER A 185 2.45 -7.13 0.62
CA SER A 185 3.38 -7.50 1.68
C SER A 185 4.75 -6.95 1.32
N PHE A 186 5.28 -6.05 2.13
CA PHE A 186 6.65 -5.55 1.99
C PHE A 186 7.21 -5.18 3.36
N SER A 187 8.52 -5.21 3.50
CA SER A 187 9.17 -4.85 4.76
C SER A 187 9.25 -3.33 4.90
N CYS A 188 8.89 -2.81 6.08
CA CYS A 188 9.00 -1.39 6.41
C CYS A 188 9.33 -1.15 7.89
N GLU A 189 9.58 0.11 8.24
CA GLU A 189 9.68 0.58 9.62
C GLU A 189 8.85 1.85 9.78
N LEU A 190 8.51 2.19 11.02
CA LEU A 190 7.72 3.35 11.37
C LEU A 190 8.32 4.07 12.58
N ARG A 191 8.48 5.39 12.46
CA ARG A 191 8.93 6.27 13.54
C ARG A 191 7.99 7.48 13.73
N PRO A 192 7.88 8.03 14.95
CA PRO A 192 7.16 9.27 15.17
C PRO A 192 7.81 10.45 14.44
N GLY A 193 7.00 11.42 14.04
CA GLY A 193 7.46 12.69 13.47
C GLY A 193 7.05 12.88 12.01
N ARG A 194 7.71 13.85 11.37
CA ARG A 194 7.46 14.27 9.99
C ARG A 194 8.74 14.23 9.17
N LEU A 195 8.57 14.26 7.85
CA LEU A 195 9.68 14.52 6.94
C LEU A 195 10.00 16.03 6.92
N ASP A 196 11.27 16.37 6.66
CA ASP A 196 11.70 17.76 6.50
C ASP A 196 10.95 18.43 5.33
N ARG A 197 10.84 17.71 4.22
CA ARG A 197 9.96 18.06 3.12
C ARG A 197 8.59 17.46 3.37
N ARG A 198 7.65 18.33 3.73
CA ARG A 198 6.25 17.95 3.99
C ARG A 198 5.55 17.48 2.73
N SER A 199 4.78 16.40 2.86
CA SER A 199 4.00 15.77 1.79
C SER A 199 2.63 16.42 1.57
N ASP A 200 2.12 17.12 2.59
CA ASP A 200 0.89 17.92 2.54
C ASP A 200 1.13 19.32 1.94
N ASP A 201 2.38 19.64 1.58
CA ASP A 201 2.76 20.81 0.81
C ASP A 201 2.86 20.44 -0.68
N PRO A 202 1.86 20.76 -1.51
CA PRO A 202 1.82 20.32 -2.89
C PRO A 202 2.98 20.93 -3.69
N SER A 203 3.76 20.07 -4.36
CA SER A 203 4.94 20.48 -5.14
C SER A 203 4.60 21.27 -6.41
N VAL A 204 3.32 21.31 -6.77
CA VAL A 204 2.75 22.21 -7.77
C VAL A 204 1.65 23.04 -7.14
N PRO A 205 1.41 24.28 -7.61
CA PRO A 205 0.24 25.04 -7.20
C PRO A 205 -1.00 24.17 -7.37
N VAL A 206 -1.87 24.14 -6.35
CA VAL A 206 -3.14 23.39 -6.41
C VAL A 206 -3.89 23.85 -7.64
N ALA A 207 -3.86 23.03 -8.69
CA ALA A 207 -4.64 23.25 -9.89
C ALA A 207 -6.08 23.01 -9.49
N ARG A 208 -6.78 24.08 -9.08
CA ARG A 208 -8.23 24.03 -8.93
C ARG A 208 -8.76 23.57 -10.27
N ARG A 209 -9.55 22.49 -10.28
CA ARG A 209 -10.30 22.13 -11.49
C ARG A 209 -10.95 23.41 -12.02
N PRO A 210 -10.90 23.66 -13.34
CA PRO A 210 -11.63 24.78 -13.91
C PRO A 210 -13.05 24.71 -13.33
N LYS A 211 -13.56 25.82 -12.79
CA LYS A 211 -14.96 25.86 -12.37
C LYS A 211 -15.77 25.66 -13.65
N TYR A 212 -16.15 24.42 -13.94
CA TYR A 212 -17.06 24.14 -15.03
C TYR A 212 -18.35 24.93 -14.74
N ALA A 213 -19.00 25.42 -15.79
CA ALA A 213 -20.33 25.98 -15.62
C ALA A 213 -21.16 24.92 -14.87
N PRO A 214 -21.85 25.29 -13.77
CA PRO A 214 -22.63 24.33 -13.00
C PRO A 214 -23.54 23.59 -13.97
N MET A 215 -23.56 22.24 -13.90
CA MET A 215 -24.46 21.46 -14.73
C MET A 215 -25.88 21.97 -14.46
N ALA A 216 -26.54 22.45 -15.52
CA ALA A 216 -27.73 23.31 -15.41
C ALA A 216 -28.87 22.71 -14.56
N SER A 217 -28.93 21.40 -14.42
CA SER A 217 -29.96 20.66 -13.68
C SER A 217 -29.54 20.13 -12.31
N THR A 218 -28.30 20.34 -11.87
CA THR A 218 -27.82 19.81 -10.57
C THR A 218 -28.17 20.78 -9.45
N PRO A 219 -28.98 20.38 -8.45
CA PRO A 219 -29.30 21.21 -7.28
C PRO A 219 -28.04 21.65 -6.52
N ASP A 220 -28.07 22.79 -5.83
CA ASP A 220 -26.88 23.32 -5.14
C ASP A 220 -26.34 22.38 -4.05
N HIS A 221 -27.20 21.64 -3.35
CA HIS A 221 -26.77 20.64 -2.36
C HIS A 221 -26.13 19.39 -3.00
N ALA A 222 -26.29 19.22 -4.31
CA ALA A 222 -25.75 18.12 -5.10
C ALA A 222 -24.44 18.53 -5.84
N ARG A 223 -23.83 19.67 -5.49
CA ARG A 223 -22.59 20.17 -6.11
C ARG A 223 -21.36 20.05 -5.19
N PRO A 224 -20.31 19.32 -5.60
CA PRO A 224 -19.09 19.15 -4.82
C PRO A 224 -18.35 20.45 -4.49
N GLU A 225 -18.55 21.54 -5.25
CA GLU A 225 -17.88 22.81 -4.97
C GLU A 225 -18.49 23.57 -3.77
N GLY A 226 -19.58 23.06 -3.17
CA GLY A 226 -20.27 23.72 -2.07
C GLY A 226 -20.87 25.07 -2.44
N ARG A 227 -21.61 25.71 -1.51
CA ARG A 227 -22.13 27.06 -1.72
C ARG A 227 -20.95 28.00 -2.01
N LYS A 228 -21.01 28.73 -3.13
CA LYS A 228 -20.18 29.94 -3.29
C LYS A 228 -20.50 30.86 -2.11
N ALA A 229 -19.59 30.97 -1.15
CA ALA A 229 -19.53 32.11 -0.25
C ALA A 229 -18.93 33.30 -1.02
#